data_AF-A0A4Y2T4T0-F1
#
_entry.id   AF-A0A4Y2T4T0-F1
#
_cell.length_a   1.000
_cell.length_b   1.000
_cell.length_c   1.000
_cell.angle_alpha   90.00
_cell.angle_beta   90.00
_cell.angle_gamma   90.00
#
_symmetry.space_group_name_H-M   'P 1'
#
loop_
_entity.id
_entity.type
_entity.pdbx_description
1 polymer ?
#
loop_
_entity_poly.entity_id
_entity_poly.type
_entity_poly.pdbx_seq_one_letter_code
_entity_poly.pdbx_strand_id
1 'polypeptide(L)'
;MTAEDNWSESEIQKSQLEDPDMRRIVEKKLKLAYRLSRQEITPESPATKRYWSLWNYVHVKDVVLYRKWESDDGSSYRWQLILPKSRIQEVLLEVHDSGSEGHFGVMNTLRRIRERLYWDRLRADVEKMVQRM
;
A
#
# COMPACT_ATOMS: atom_id res chain seq x y z
N MET A 1 -1.35 19.12 -2.55
CA MET A 1 -0.13 18.51 -1.99
C MET A 1 -0.62 17.46 -1.03
N THR A 2 -0.40 16.19 -1.36
CA THR A 2 -0.83 15.07 -0.51
C THR A 2 0.23 14.80 0.56
N ALA A 3 -0.11 14.14 1.67
CA ALA A 3 0.84 13.81 2.74
C ALA A 3 2.05 13.03 2.21
N GLU A 4 1.85 12.23 1.16
CA GLU A 4 2.92 11.53 0.46
C GLU A 4 3.94 12.47 -0.21
N ASP A 5 3.52 13.65 -0.68
CA ASP A 5 4.38 14.62 -1.34
C ASP A 5 5.37 15.25 -0.33
N ASN A 6 5.10 15.12 0.98
CA ASN A 6 5.92 15.68 2.06
C ASN A 6 6.96 14.69 2.62
N TRP A 7 6.91 13.41 2.27
CA TRP A 7 7.85 12.42 2.79
C TRP A 7 9.03 12.25 1.83
N SER A 8 10.24 12.32 2.38
CA SER A 8 11.43 11.92 1.63
C SER A 8 11.43 10.42 1.37
N GLU A 9 12.08 10.00 0.28
CA GLU A 9 12.25 8.58 -0.03
C GLU A 9 12.95 7.82 1.11
N SER A 10 13.91 8.45 1.79
CA SER A 10 14.58 7.85 2.95
C SER A 10 13.65 7.61 4.15
N GLU A 11 12.68 8.49 4.40
CA GLU A 11 11.70 8.29 5.47
C GLU A 11 10.74 7.15 5.15
N ILE A 12 10.37 7.00 3.87
CA ILE A 12 9.52 5.91 3.40
C ILE A 12 10.26 4.58 3.45
N GLN A 13 11.50 4.54 2.96
CA GLN A 13 12.34 3.37 3.06
C GLN A 13 12.51 2.93 4.52
N LYS A 14 12.85 3.86 5.42
CA LYS A 14 13.00 3.59 6.85
C LYS A 14 11.70 3.03 7.45
N SER A 15 10.57 3.68 7.22
CA SER A 15 9.29 3.24 7.79
C SER A 15 8.80 1.90 7.24
N GLN A 16 9.08 1.55 5.98
CA GLN A 16 8.83 0.22 5.45
C GLN A 16 9.74 -0.85 6.06
N LEU A 17 11.01 -0.53 6.32
CA LEU A 17 11.95 -1.45 6.97
C LEU A 17 11.66 -1.65 8.47
N GLU A 18 11.06 -0.66 9.13
CA GLU A 18 10.56 -0.76 10.50
C GLU A 18 9.26 -1.59 10.59
N ASP A 19 8.43 -1.60 9.55
CA ASP A 19 7.25 -2.46 9.47
C ASP A 19 7.67 -3.93 9.25
N PRO A 20 7.43 -4.85 10.20
CA PRO A 20 7.91 -6.22 10.11
C PRO A 20 7.30 -6.98 8.93
N ASP A 21 6.07 -6.65 8.52
CA ASP A 21 5.40 -7.33 7.41
C ASP A 21 5.99 -6.90 6.06
N MET A 22 6.35 -5.62 5.95
CA MET A 22 6.94 -5.05 4.72
C MET A 22 8.42 -5.38 4.57
N ARG A 23 9.20 -5.24 5.65
CA ARG A 23 10.62 -5.61 5.66
C ARG A 23 10.84 -7.02 5.11
N ARG A 24 9.99 -7.98 5.49
CA ARG A 24 10.07 -9.36 4.99
C ARG A 24 9.90 -9.44 3.49
N ILE A 25 8.96 -8.68 2.91
CA ILE A 25 8.76 -8.63 1.46
C ILE A 25 9.94 -7.98 0.76
N VAL A 26 10.46 -6.86 1.28
CA VAL A 26 11.66 -6.19 0.73
C VAL A 26 12.84 -7.15 0.69
N GLU A 27 13.18 -7.75 1.83
CA GLU A 27 14.32 -8.68 1.94
C GLU A 27 14.21 -9.84 0.95
N LYS A 28 13.01 -10.40 0.81
CA LYS A 28 12.78 -11.54 -0.09
C LYS A 28 12.84 -11.11 -1.55
N LYS A 29 12.27 -9.96 -1.91
CA LYS A 29 12.33 -9.41 -3.28
C LYS A 29 13.75 -9.09 -3.73
N LEU A 30 14.60 -8.65 -2.80
CA LEU A 30 16.02 -8.39 -3.09
C LEU A 30 16.86 -9.68 -3.20
N LYS A 31 16.49 -10.74 -2.48
CA LYS A 31 17.25 -12.01 -2.44
C LYS A 31 16.79 -13.06 -3.44
N LEU A 32 15.53 -13.04 -3.84
CA LEU A 32 14.91 -14.11 -4.64
C LEU A 32 14.37 -13.56 -5.95
N ALA A 33 14.72 -14.21 -7.06
CA ALA A 33 14.17 -13.89 -8.38
C ALA A 33 12.74 -14.42 -8.57
N TYR A 34 12.29 -15.36 -7.73
CA TYR A 34 11.02 -16.07 -7.89
C TYR A 34 10.13 -15.98 -6.64
N ARG A 35 8.84 -16.24 -6.85
CA ARG A 35 7.83 -16.31 -5.79
C ARG A 35 7.92 -17.64 -5.07
N LEU A 36 8.13 -17.62 -3.75
CA LEU A 36 8.02 -18.81 -2.90
C LEU A 36 6.60 -19.38 -2.89
N SER A 37 6.49 -20.69 -2.74
CA SER A 37 5.24 -21.43 -2.68
C SER A 37 4.42 -21.12 -1.42
N ARG A 38 3.15 -21.53 -1.43
CA ARG A 38 2.25 -21.33 -0.29
C ARG A 38 2.74 -22.01 0.99
N GLN A 39 3.37 -23.18 0.86
CA GLN A 39 3.88 -23.95 2.00
C GLN A 39 5.05 -23.22 2.65
N GLU A 40 5.98 -22.70 1.84
CA GLU A 40 7.17 -21.97 2.30
C GLU A 40 6.83 -20.67 3.05
N ILE A 41 5.71 -20.02 2.72
CA ILE A 41 5.25 -18.80 3.40
C ILE A 41 4.22 -19.05 4.50
N THR A 42 3.92 -20.32 4.83
CA THR A 42 2.99 -20.66 5.92
C THR A 42 3.31 -19.97 7.25
N PRO A 43 4.57 -19.83 7.70
CA PRO A 43 4.87 -19.17 8.97
C PRO A 43 4.69 -17.64 8.93
N GLU A 44 4.52 -17.04 7.75
CA GLU A 44 4.43 -15.59 7.60
C GLU A 44 3.08 -15.03 8.10
N SER A 45 3.09 -13.74 8.43
CA SER A 45 1.87 -13.04 8.89
C SER A 45 0.80 -12.96 7.78
N PRO A 46 -0.47 -12.74 8.14
CA PRO A 46 -1.52 -12.52 7.14
C PRO A 46 -1.24 -11.33 6.20
N ALA A 47 -0.64 -10.25 6.70
CA ALA A 47 -0.31 -9.08 5.89
C ALA A 47 0.84 -9.39 4.91
N THR A 48 1.91 -10.03 5.39
CA THR A 48 3.00 -10.52 4.52
C THR A 48 2.46 -11.44 3.44
N LYS A 49 1.58 -12.39 3.77
CA LYS A 49 0.94 -13.29 2.79
C LYS A 49 0.10 -12.55 1.73
N ARG A 50 -0.54 -11.43 2.09
CA ARG A 50 -1.28 -10.58 1.13
C ARG A 50 -0.34 -9.86 0.18
N TYR A 51 0.76 -9.29 0.67
CA TYR A 51 1.77 -8.73 -0.22
C TYR A 51 2.44 -9.81 -1.08
N TRP A 52 2.62 -11.01 -0.53
CA TRP A 52 3.16 -12.17 -1.25
C TRP A 52 2.24 -12.66 -2.37
N SER A 53 0.91 -12.62 -2.18
CA SER A 53 -0.03 -12.99 -3.25
C SER A 53 0.04 -12.03 -4.43
N LEU A 54 0.48 -10.79 -4.18
CA LEU A 54 0.74 -9.76 -5.17
C LEU A 54 2.16 -9.78 -5.72
N TRP A 55 2.95 -10.85 -5.51
CA TRP A 55 4.37 -10.88 -5.86
C TRP A 55 4.69 -10.31 -7.25
N ASN A 56 3.96 -10.69 -8.29
CA ASN A 56 4.24 -10.22 -9.65
C ASN A 56 3.94 -8.73 -9.88
N TYR A 57 3.12 -8.14 -9.01
CA TYR A 57 2.72 -6.74 -9.05
C TYR A 57 3.48 -5.89 -8.03
N VAL A 58 4.25 -6.49 -7.12
CA VAL A 58 5.03 -5.77 -6.11
C VAL A 58 6.48 -5.69 -6.57
N HIS A 59 7.03 -4.49 -6.56
CA HIS A 59 8.38 -4.18 -7.02
C HIS A 59 9.12 -3.38 -5.97
N VAL A 60 10.42 -3.63 -5.86
CA VAL A 60 11.33 -2.81 -5.04
C VAL A 60 12.03 -1.82 -5.97
N LYS A 61 11.98 -0.53 -5.65
CA LYS A 61 12.75 0.54 -6.28
C LYS A 61 13.49 1.26 -5.17
N ASP A 62 14.81 1.29 -5.22
CA ASP A 62 15.64 1.93 -4.18
C ASP A 62 15.26 1.48 -2.75
N VAL A 63 15.00 0.17 -2.60
CA VAL A 63 14.59 -0.50 -1.34
C VAL A 63 13.17 -0.12 -0.87
N VAL A 64 12.42 0.67 -1.63
CA VAL A 64 11.01 1.01 -1.38
C VAL A 64 10.08 0.10 -2.18
N LEU A 65 9.05 -0.44 -1.51
CA LEU A 65 8.00 -1.25 -2.11
C LEU A 65 6.95 -0.40 -2.80
N TYR A 66 6.72 -0.72 -4.06
CA TYR A 66 5.63 -0.22 -4.88
C TYR A 66 4.78 -1.37 -5.41
N ARG A 67 3.49 -1.12 -5.63
CA ARG A 67 2.59 -1.98 -6.36
C ARG A 67 2.34 -1.39 -7.75
N LYS A 68 2.54 -2.18 -8.80
CA LYS A 68 2.03 -1.88 -10.13
C LYS A 68 0.56 -2.27 -10.19
N TRP A 69 -0.31 -1.31 -10.42
CA TRP A 69 -1.71 -1.57 -10.79
C TRP A 69 -1.87 -1.36 -12.29
N GLU A 70 -2.63 -2.23 -12.94
CA GLU A 70 -2.92 -2.18 -14.37
C GLU A 70 -4.43 -2.18 -14.57
N SER A 71 -4.92 -1.50 -15.60
CA SER A 71 -6.31 -1.59 -16.01
C SER A 71 -6.62 -2.95 -16.60
N ASP A 72 -7.89 -3.36 -16.56
CA ASP A 72 -8.32 -4.69 -17.00
C ASP A 72 -8.05 -4.95 -18.49
N ASP A 73 -8.00 -3.90 -19.30
CA ASP A 73 -7.66 -3.92 -20.73
C ASP A 73 -6.14 -3.81 -20.99
N GLY A 74 -5.32 -3.66 -19.95
CA GLY A 74 -3.87 -3.45 -20.03
C GLY A 74 -3.43 -2.12 -20.64
N SER A 75 -4.36 -1.21 -20.95
CA SER A 75 -4.05 0.06 -21.64
C SER A 75 -3.35 1.08 -20.75
N SER A 76 -3.50 0.94 -19.43
CA SER A 76 -2.93 1.86 -18.45
C SER A 76 -2.35 1.12 -17.25
N TYR A 77 -1.32 1.72 -16.66
CA TYR A 77 -0.81 1.28 -15.37
C TYR A 77 -0.45 2.48 -14.50
N ARG A 78 -0.38 2.25 -13.20
CA ARG A 78 0.14 3.23 -12.22
C ARG A 78 0.95 2.54 -11.15
N TRP A 79 1.94 3.26 -10.65
CA TRP A 79 2.70 2.86 -9.48
C TRP A 79 1.99 3.38 -8.24
N GLN A 80 1.76 2.49 -7.28
CA GLN A 80 1.20 2.81 -5.99
C GLN A 80 2.25 2.56 -4.92
N LEU A 81 2.58 3.56 -4.10
CA LEU A 81 3.42 3.36 -2.93
C LEU A 81 2.70 2.44 -1.94
N ILE A 82 3.40 1.41 -1.45
CA ILE A 82 2.84 0.52 -0.43
C ILE A 82 3.11 1.15 0.95
N LEU A 83 2.05 1.58 1.64
CA LEU A 83 2.20 2.36 2.88
C LEU A 83 2.44 1.51 4.11
N PRO A 84 3.52 1.75 4.88
CA PRO A 84 3.69 1.11 6.18
C PRO A 84 2.58 1.52 7.14
N LYS A 85 2.26 0.65 8.10
CA LYS A 85 1.12 0.86 9.02
C LYS A 85 1.19 2.20 9.76
N SER A 86 2.40 2.66 10.08
CA SER A 86 2.65 3.93 10.76
C SER A 86 2.17 5.17 10.00
N ARG A 87 2.06 5.10 8.66
CA ARG A 87 1.66 6.22 7.79
C ARG A 87 0.19 6.18 7.36
N ILE A 88 -0.52 5.09 7.62
CA ILE A 88 -1.92 4.91 7.20
C ILE A 88 -2.84 5.97 7.82
N GLN A 89 -2.70 6.26 9.12
CA GLN A 89 -3.58 7.21 9.81
C GLN A 89 -3.42 8.63 9.27
N GLU A 90 -2.20 9.04 8.95
CA GLU A 90 -1.89 10.36 8.37
C GLU A 90 -2.66 10.57 7.05
N VAL A 91 -2.65 9.56 6.16
CA VAL A 91 -3.37 9.60 4.87
C VAL A 91 -4.89 9.59 5.06
N LEU A 92 -5.39 8.77 5.99
CA LEU A 92 -6.83 8.72 6.24
C LEU A 92 -7.35 10.07 6.78
N LEU A 93 -6.61 10.72 7.67
CA LEU A 93 -6.96 12.04 8.20
C LEU A 93 -6.95 13.12 7.11
N GLU A 94 -5.94 13.13 6.24
CA GLU A 94 -5.88 14.09 5.13
C GLU A 94 -7.07 13.93 4.17
N VAL A 95 -7.42 12.70 3.83
CA VAL A 95 -8.55 12.42 2.93
C VAL A 95 -9.89 12.77 3.58
N HIS A 96 -9.98 12.66 4.91
CA HIS A 96 -11.12 13.15 5.69
C HIS A 96 -11.20 14.70 5.64
N ASP A 97 -10.11 15.40 5.99
CA ASP A 97 -10.11 16.86 6.16
C ASP A 97 -10.22 17.63 4.84
N SER A 98 -9.74 17.04 3.74
CA SER A 98 -9.92 17.57 2.38
C SER A 98 -11.37 17.41 1.85
N GLY A 99 -12.24 16.72 2.58
CA GLY A 99 -13.63 16.47 2.25
C GLY A 99 -14.60 17.56 2.75
N SER A 100 -14.40 18.82 2.35
CA SER A 100 -15.33 19.93 2.65
C SER A 100 -16.47 20.13 1.63
N GLU A 101 -16.67 19.21 0.68
CA GLU A 101 -17.78 19.28 -0.29
C GLU A 101 -18.40 17.89 -0.57
N GLY A 102 -19.43 17.54 0.22
CA GLY A 102 -20.33 16.41 -0.04
C GLY A 102 -19.83 15.05 0.45
N HIS A 103 -20.75 14.24 1.00
CA HIS A 103 -20.49 12.88 1.48
C HIS A 103 -19.75 12.02 0.44
N PHE A 104 -18.42 11.96 0.50
CA PHE A 104 -17.64 11.04 -0.33
C PHE A 104 -17.84 9.62 0.19
N GLY A 105 -18.71 8.86 -0.50
CA GLY A 105 -18.89 7.44 -0.21
C GLY A 105 -17.59 6.65 -0.39
N VAL A 106 -17.49 5.49 0.27
CA VAL A 106 -16.33 4.57 0.31
C VAL A 106 -15.63 4.41 -1.05
N MET A 107 -16.38 4.30 -2.15
CA MET A 107 -15.82 4.07 -3.49
C MET A 107 -15.01 5.27 -4.01
N ASN A 108 -15.46 6.50 -3.76
CA ASN A 108 -14.76 7.70 -4.21
C ASN A 108 -13.45 7.89 -3.45
N THR A 109 -13.49 7.66 -2.13
CA THR A 109 -12.30 7.70 -1.27
C THR A 109 -11.28 6.65 -1.69
N LEU A 110 -11.73 5.42 -1.95
CA LEU A 110 -10.85 4.37 -2.47
C LEU A 110 -10.26 4.71 -3.83
N ARG A 111 -11.03 5.31 -4.73
CA ARG A 111 -10.56 5.72 -6.05
C ARG A 111 -9.40 6.71 -5.91
N ARG A 112 -9.56 7.76 -5.10
CA ARG A 112 -8.54 8.78 -4.85
C ARG A 112 -7.27 8.17 -4.25
N ILE A 113 -7.38 7.40 -3.17
CA ILE A 113 -6.21 6.79 -2.52
C ILE A 113 -5.47 5.86 -3.50
N ARG A 114 -6.20 5.05 -4.28
CA ARG A 114 -5.61 4.14 -5.26
C ARG A 114 -4.99 4.84 -6.47
N GLU A 115 -5.08 6.15 -6.61
CA GLU A 115 -4.30 6.84 -7.64
C GLU A 115 -2.80 6.71 -7.36
N ARG A 116 -2.39 6.66 -6.09
CA ARG A 116 -0.97 6.72 -5.70
C ARG A 116 -0.56 5.80 -4.56
N LEU A 117 -1.52 5.25 -3.79
CA LEU A 117 -1.25 4.54 -2.54
C LEU A 117 -1.94 3.17 -2.48
N TYR A 118 -1.35 2.25 -1.71
CA TYR A 118 -1.91 0.93 -1.43
C TYR A 118 -1.47 0.41 -0.06
N TRP A 119 -2.33 -0.36 0.62
CA TRP A 119 -1.96 -1.23 1.74
C TRP A 119 -2.96 -2.39 1.87
N ASP A 120 -2.58 -3.42 2.63
CA ASP A 120 -3.29 -4.71 2.68
C ASP A 120 -4.75 -4.64 3.15
N ARG A 121 -5.09 -3.65 3.98
CA ARG A 121 -6.43 -3.41 4.54
C ARG A 121 -7.14 -2.16 4.03
N LEU A 122 -6.64 -1.54 2.95
CA LEU A 122 -7.15 -0.28 2.41
C LEU A 122 -8.68 -0.17 2.36
N ARG A 123 -9.37 -1.17 1.82
CA ARG A 123 -10.84 -1.15 1.75
C ARG A 123 -11.50 -1.10 3.12
N ALA A 124 -11.08 -1.98 4.03
CA ALA A 124 -11.65 -2.07 5.37
C ALA A 124 -11.37 -0.81 6.20
N ASP A 125 -10.18 -0.23 6.08
CA ASP A 125 -9.81 0.98 6.80
C ASP A 125 -10.58 2.20 6.30
N VAL A 126 -10.78 2.31 4.98
CA VAL A 126 -11.62 3.36 4.38
C VAL A 126 -13.10 3.19 4.76
N GLU A 127 -13.64 1.97 4.74
CA GLU A 127 -15.01 1.70 5.19
C GLU A 127 -15.21 2.11 6.64
N LYS A 128 -14.26 1.77 7.51
CA LYS A 128 -14.28 2.15 8.92
C LYS A 128 -14.19 3.66 9.14
N MET A 129 -13.39 4.36 8.33
CA MET A 129 -13.32 5.82 8.37
C MET A 129 -14.66 6.44 7.98
N VAL A 130 -15.26 6.01 6.87
CA VAL A 130 -16.53 6.54 6.37
C VAL A 130 -17.70 6.25 7.31
N GLN A 131 -17.72 5.10 7.98
CA GLN A 131 -18.72 4.77 9.00
C GLN A 131 -18.60 5.60 10.29
N ARG A 132 -17.44 6.25 10.51
CA ARG A 132 -17.17 7.10 11.68
C ARG A 132 -17.39 8.60 11.38
N MET A 133 -17.66 8.95 10.12
CA MET A 133 -18.05 10.28 9.68
C MET A 133 -19.55 10.53 9.88
#